data_AF-A0A9Q4AMY2-F1
#
_entry.id   AF-A0A9Q4AMY2-F1
#
_cell.length_a   1.000
_cell.length_b   1.000
_cell.length_c   1.000
_cell.angle_alpha   90.00
_cell.angle_beta   90.00
_cell.angle_gamma   90.00
#
_symmetry.space_group_name_H-M   'P 1'
#
loop_
_entity.id
_entity.type
_entity.pdbx_description
1 polymer ?
#
loop_
_entity_poly.entity_id
_entity_poly.type
_entity_poly.pdbx_seq_one_letter_code
_entity_poly.pdbx_strand_id
1 'polypeptide(L)' 'MKSKLDTAPALDERISLVLPLDLKARLFEIASRKRLPASHVVREAIHHYTIEHAA' A
#
# COMPACT_ATOMS: atom_id res chain seq x y z
N MET A 1 21.48 7.03 26.09
CA MET A 1 20.20 7.18 25.34
C MET A 1 20.42 6.65 23.94
N LYS A 2 19.80 5.52 23.56
CA LYS A 2 19.81 5.05 22.17
C LYS A 2 18.84 5.93 21.38
N SER A 3 19.33 6.58 20.33
CA SER A 3 18.55 7.42 19.42
C SER A 3 17.42 6.60 18.81
N LYS A 4 16.17 7.05 18.94
CA LYS A 4 14.99 6.39 18.35
C LYS A 4 14.97 6.47 16.81
N LEU A 5 15.91 7.19 16.21
CA LEU A 5 15.94 7.48 14.78
C LEU A 5 16.54 6.36 13.92
N ASP A 6 17.26 5.40 14.52
CA ASP A 6 17.88 4.27 13.80
C ASP A 6 17.04 2.99 13.82
N THR A 7 15.78 3.09 14.25
CA THR A 7 14.89 1.93 14.28
C THR A 7 14.33 1.74 12.87
N ALA A 8 14.66 0.61 12.22
CA ALA A 8 14.02 0.23 10.96
C ALA A 8 12.49 0.33 11.13
N PRO A 9 11.75 0.87 10.14
CA PRO A 9 10.31 1.02 10.25
C PRO A 9 9.69 -0.33 10.62
N ALA A 10 8.79 -0.31 11.61
CA ALA A 10 8.14 -1.52 12.08
C ALA A 10 7.41 -2.17 10.89
N LEU A 11 7.81 -3.38 10.52
CA LEU A 11 7.26 -4.10 9.35
C LEU A 11 5.75 -4.36 9.46
N ASP A 12 5.20 -4.25 10.67
CA ASP A 12 3.79 -4.50 11.01
C ASP A 12 2.92 -3.24 11.04
N GLU A 13 3.41 -2.10 10.53
CA GLU A 13 2.60 -0.89 10.49
C GLU A 13 1.36 -1.07 9.59
N ARG A 14 0.17 -0.92 10.20
CA ARG A 14 -1.12 -1.09 9.53
C ARG A 14 -1.69 0.27 9.16
N ILE A 15 -2.08 0.41 7.90
CA ILE A 15 -2.74 1.62 7.38
C ILE A 15 -4.20 1.28 7.09
N SER A 16 -5.11 2.12 7.58
CA SER A 16 -6.53 2.08 7.21
C SER A 16 -6.78 3.07 6.08
N LEU A 17 -7.42 2.61 5.00
CA LEU A 17 -7.69 3.42 3.83
C LEU A 17 -9.19 3.63 3.67
N VAL A 18 -9.59 4.88 3.46
CA VAL A 18 -10.95 5.24 3.09
C VAL A 18 -10.98 5.43 1.59
N LEU A 19 -11.79 4.62 0.90
CA LEU A 19 -11.92 4.63 -0.56
C LEU A 19 -13.39 4.81 -0.94
N PRO A 20 -13.70 5.53 -2.02
CA PRO A 20 -14.99 5.48 -2.68
C PRO A 20 -15.42 4.02 -2.97
N LEU A 21 -16.72 3.74 -2.92
CA LEU A 21 -17.26 2.38 -3.00
C LEU A 21 -16.89 1.69 -4.32
N ASP A 22 -16.99 2.42 -5.42
CA ASP A 22 -16.64 2.01 -6.77
C ASP A 22 -15.14 1.68 -6.89
N LEU A 23 -14.28 2.53 -6.32
CA LEU A 23 -12.84 2.30 -6.31
C LEU A 23 -12.46 1.07 -5.48
N LYS A 24 -13.11 0.89 -4.32
CA LYS A 24 -12.94 -0.31 -3.49
C LYS A 24 -13.33 -1.57 -4.26
N ALA A 25 -14.48 -1.57 -4.93
CA ALA A 25 -14.92 -2.72 -5.72
C ALA A 25 -13.90 -3.10 -6.81
N ARG A 26 -13.42 -2.11 -7.57
CA ARG A 26 -12.39 -2.31 -8.61
C ARG A 26 -11.08 -2.84 -8.04
N LEU A 27 -10.65 -2.34 -6.88
CA LEU A 27 -9.45 -2.84 -6.20
C LEU A 27 -9.56 -4.33 -5.90
N PHE A 28 -10.68 -4.78 -5.33
CA PHE A 28 -10.89 -6.20 -5.01
C PHE A 28 -11.02 -7.07 -6.25
N GLU A 29 -11.61 -6.58 -7.32
CA GLU A 29 -11.67 -7.30 -8.61
C GLU A 29 -10.27 -7.53 -9.21
N ILE A 30 -9.40 -6.51 -9.18
CA ILE A 30 -8.01 -6.63 -9.63
C ILE A 30 -7.23 -7.61 -8.75
N ALA A 31 -7.36 -7.48 -7.43
CA ALA A 31 -6.72 -8.36 -6.46
C ALA A 31 -7.12 -9.83 -6.68
N SER A 32 -8.42 -10.08 -6.89
CA SER A 32 -8.96 -11.41 -7.19
C SER A 32 -8.37 -11.99 -8.47
N ARG A 33 -8.34 -11.22 -9.57
CA ARG A 33 -7.74 -11.65 -10.85
C ARG A 33 -6.27 -11.98 -10.72
N LYS A 34 -5.52 -11.20 -9.95
CA LYS A 34 -4.08 -11.43 -9.69
C LYS A 34 -3.81 -12.54 -8.67
N ARG A 35 -4.85 -13.08 -8.01
CA ARG A 35 -4.73 -14.01 -6.86
C ARG A 35 -3.83 -13.47 -5.75
N LEU A 36 -3.92 -12.15 -5.50
CA LEU A 36 -3.15 -11.45 -4.49
C LEU A 36 -4.09 -10.73 -3.50
N PRO A 37 -3.64 -10.46 -2.27
CA PRO A 37 -4.37 -9.59 -1.35
C PRO A 37 -4.53 -8.16 -1.91
N ALA A 38 -5.64 -7.50 -1.61
CA ALA A 38 -5.87 -6.10 -2.00
C ALA A 38 -4.76 -5.16 -1.50
N SER A 39 -4.19 -5.43 -0.32
CA SER A 39 -3.05 -4.68 0.22
C SER A 39 -1.80 -4.74 -0.67
N HIS A 40 -1.59 -5.85 -1.40
CA HIS A 40 -0.48 -5.97 -2.34
C HIS A 40 -0.68 -5.03 -3.54
N VAL A 41 -1.90 -5.02 -4.09
CA VAL A 41 -2.26 -4.15 -5.23
C VAL A 41 -2.12 -2.68 -4.84
N VAL A 42 -2.53 -2.30 -3.63
CA VAL A 42 -2.34 -0.94 -3.11
C VAL A 42 -0.85 -0.59 -2.99
N ARG A 43 -0.03 -1.49 -2.44
CA ARG A 43 1.43 -1.26 -2.32
C ARG A 43 2.09 -1.08 -3.67
N GLU A 44 1.76 -1.93 -4.66
CA GLU A 44 2.23 -1.78 -6.05
C GLU A 44 1.86 -0.40 -6.60
N ALA A 45 0.59 0.01 -6.48
CA ALA A 45 0.13 1.28 -7.02
C ALA A 45 0.83 2.48 -6.38
N ILE A 46 1.03 2.48 -5.06
CA ILE A 46 1.77 3.54 -4.35
C ILE A 46 3.23 3.56 -4.80
N HIS A 47 3.86 2.39 -4.95
CA HIS A 47 5.25 2.31 -5.40
C HIS A 47 5.42 2.86 -6.82
N HIS A 48 4.56 2.46 -7.76
CA HIS A 48 4.54 2.99 -9.12
C HIS A 48 4.35 4.51 -9.14
N TYR A 49 3.34 5.01 -8.42
CA TYR A 49 3.10 6.46 -8.31
C TYR A 49 4.33 7.19 -7.76
N THR A 50 4.98 6.65 -6.72
CA THR A 50 6.15 7.26 -6.09
C THR A 50 7.34 7.29 -7.06
N ILE A 51 7.58 6.23 -7.83
CA ILE A 51 8.65 6.21 -8.83
C ILE A 51 8.37 7.25 -9.93
N GLU A 52 7.15 7.29 -10.44
CA GLU A 52 6.77 8.19 -11.55
C GLU A 52 6.84 9.67 -11.15
N HIS A 53 6.62 10.00 -9.88
CA HIS A 53 6.58 11.37 -9.37
C HIS A 53 7.82 11.76 -8.55
N ALA A 54 8.80 10.87 -8.41
CA ALA A 54 10.10 11.17 -7.80
C ALA A 54 11.15 11.66 -8.82
N ALA A 55 10.81 11.69 -10.12
CA ALA A 55 11.59 12.27 -11.20
C ALA A 55 11.17 13.72 -11.48
#